data_AF-A0A160F2A5-F1
#
_entry.id   AF-A0A160F2A5-F1
#
_cell.length_a   1.000
_cell.length_b   1.000
_cell.length_c   1.000
_cell.angle_alpha   90.00
_cell.angle_beta   90.00
_cell.angle_gamma   90.00
#
_symmetry.space_group_name_H-M   'P 1'
#
loop_
_entity.id
_entity.type
_entity.pdbx_description
1 polymer ?
#
loop_
_entity_poly.entity_id
_entity_poly.type
_entity_poly.pdbx_seq_one_letter_code
_entity_poly.pdbx_strand_id
1 'polypeptide(L)'
;MGRLPKRGPLPFRYVVLLTVVFFILSTAAGLWIVNKGIEPTLMRLAEKETKRIANMVIDSAINELITEEGLDVKDLITVQQDKDGHISSIDFNGAVVSRILGKTTTRVQKKMKMASQGNLHELEIPNTEVNGGKNDGIIYYIPVGQATNNVLLGNLGPRVPVRFYAVGNVMSNVRKTIEPFGINNALVEIDIHIEVTVQVVMPFATKPTTVSKNIPVAMRIIQGQVPNFYNNGSNSGPSFEIPVQ
;
A
#
# COMPACT_ATOMS: atom_id res chain seq x y z
N MET A 1 0.31 -71.83 29.60
CA MET A 1 0.97 -70.74 28.86
C MET A 1 0.76 -70.98 27.37
N GLY A 2 -0.33 -70.45 26.79
CA GLY A 2 -0.71 -70.72 25.40
C GLY A 2 0.13 -69.87 24.44
N ARG A 3 0.90 -70.52 23.55
CA ARG A 3 1.64 -69.84 22.48
C ARG A 3 0.64 -69.33 21.43
N LEU A 4 0.57 -68.01 21.24
CA LEU A 4 -0.20 -67.41 20.16
C LEU A 4 0.35 -67.90 18.80
N PRO A 5 -0.52 -68.29 17.85
CA PRO A 5 -0.07 -68.73 16.54
C PRO A 5 0.62 -67.57 15.80
N LYS A 6 1.86 -67.81 15.35
CA LYS A 6 2.58 -66.87 14.49
C LYS A 6 1.84 -66.77 13.15
N ARG A 7 1.14 -65.66 12.92
CA ARG A 7 0.50 -65.35 11.63
C ARG A 7 1.58 -65.27 10.56
N GLY A 8 1.46 -66.08 9.51
CA GLY A 8 2.34 -66.02 8.34
C GLY A 8 2.23 -64.68 7.59
N PRO A 9 3.17 -64.36 6.69
CA PRO A 9 3.13 -63.14 5.91
C PRO A 9 1.86 -63.06 5.06
N LEU A 10 1.30 -61.86 4.90
CA LEU A 10 0.12 -61.62 4.06
C LEU A 10 0.39 -62.07 2.61
N PRO A 11 -0.59 -62.67 1.90
CA PRO A 11 -0.41 -63.05 0.51
C PRO A 11 -0.08 -61.84 -0.37
N PHE A 12 0.80 -62.03 -1.38
CA PHE A 12 1.33 -60.96 -2.23
C PHE A 12 0.28 -59.99 -2.79
N ARG A 13 -0.90 -60.50 -3.19
CA ARG A 13 -2.01 -59.69 -3.72
C ARG A 13 -2.55 -58.67 -2.71
N TYR A 14 -2.58 -59.00 -1.42
CA TYR A 14 -3.02 -58.09 -0.37
C TYR A 14 -1.97 -57.05 -0.04
N VAL A 15 -0.68 -57.39 -0.15
CA VAL A 15 0.43 -56.44 0.03
C VAL A 15 0.41 -55.38 -1.09
N VAL A 16 0.21 -55.81 -2.34
CA VAL A 16 0.06 -54.89 -3.48
C VAL A 16 -1.18 -54.00 -3.33
N LEU A 17 -2.32 -54.56 -2.93
CA LEU A 17 -3.53 -53.76 -2.71
C LEU A 17 -3.35 -52.73 -1.58
N LEU A 18 -2.77 -53.13 -0.44
CA LEU A 18 -2.53 -52.24 0.69
C LEU A 18 -1.57 -51.10 0.33
N THR A 19 -0.50 -51.39 -0.41
CA THR A 19 0.47 -50.38 -0.84
C THR A 19 -0.13 -49.38 -1.81
N VAL A 20 -0.97 -49.82 -2.76
CA VAL A 20 -1.70 -48.91 -3.67
C VAL A 20 -2.68 -48.03 -2.89
N VAL A 21 -3.46 -48.60 -1.97
CA VAL A 21 -4.39 -47.84 -1.12
C VAL A 21 -3.63 -46.81 -0.27
N PHE A 22 -2.52 -47.22 0.35
CA PHE A 22 -1.67 -46.32 1.11
C PHE A 22 -1.07 -45.21 0.25
N PHE A 23 -0.62 -45.51 -0.97
CA PHE A 23 -0.07 -44.51 -1.89
C PHE A 23 -1.11 -43.47 -2.30
N ILE A 24 -2.35 -43.90 -2.60
CA ILE A 24 -3.46 -43.00 -2.93
C ILE A 24 -3.79 -42.12 -1.71
N LEU A 25 -3.92 -42.71 -0.52
CA LEU A 25 -4.21 -41.98 0.72
C LEU A 25 -3.10 -40.99 1.07
N SER A 26 -1.83 -41.39 0.92
CA SER A 26 -0.67 -40.54 1.19
C SER A 26 -0.58 -39.39 0.18
N THR A 27 -0.84 -39.64 -1.09
CA THR A 27 -0.88 -38.60 -2.13
C THR A 27 -2.02 -37.61 -1.89
N ALA A 28 -3.21 -38.11 -1.57
CA ALA A 28 -4.37 -37.26 -1.25
C ALA A 28 -4.14 -36.43 0.02
N ALA A 29 -3.58 -37.03 1.08
CA ALA A 29 -3.20 -36.32 2.30
C ALA A 29 -2.11 -35.27 2.04
N GLY A 30 -1.11 -35.60 1.22
CA GLY A 30 -0.05 -34.68 0.82
C GLY A 30 -0.60 -33.47 0.07
N LEU A 31 -1.45 -33.68 -0.95
CA LEU A 31 -2.12 -32.60 -1.67
C LEU A 31 -2.97 -31.73 -0.75
N TRP A 32 -3.69 -32.34 0.20
CA TRP A 32 -4.52 -31.61 1.15
C TRP A 32 -3.70 -30.75 2.12
N ILE A 33 -2.60 -31.28 2.66
CA ILE A 33 -1.67 -30.56 3.54
C ILE A 33 -1.01 -29.41 2.78
N VAL A 34 -0.55 -29.66 1.56
CA VAL A 34 0.06 -28.65 0.68
C VAL A 34 -0.94 -27.54 0.41
N ASN A 35 -2.15 -27.86 -0.03
CA ASN A 35 -3.17 -26.85 -0.33
C ASN A 35 -3.47 -26.00 0.91
N LYS A 36 -3.73 -26.64 2.05
CA LYS A 36 -4.12 -25.94 3.29
C LYS A 36 -2.96 -25.14 3.94
N GLY A 37 -1.71 -25.55 3.73
CA GLY A 37 -0.54 -24.89 4.31
C GLY A 37 0.06 -23.78 3.44
N ILE A 38 0.09 -23.98 2.12
CA ILE A 38 0.76 -23.09 1.17
C ILE A 38 -0.15 -21.93 0.76
N GLU A 39 -1.43 -22.19 0.51
CA GLU A 39 -2.43 -21.20 0.09
C GLU A 39 -2.40 -19.90 0.92
N PRO A 40 -2.50 -19.92 2.27
CA PRO A 40 -2.51 -18.69 3.05
C PRO A 40 -1.20 -17.90 2.95
N THR A 41 -0.07 -18.59 2.82
CA THR A 41 1.24 -17.95 2.70
C THR A 41 1.42 -17.30 1.32
N LEU A 42 1.02 -18.00 0.25
CA LEU A 42 1.00 -17.45 -1.09
C LEU A 42 0.07 -16.24 -1.20
N MET A 43 -1.13 -16.33 -0.62
CA MET A 43 -2.09 -15.21 -0.60
C MET A 43 -1.49 -13.98 0.09
N ARG A 44 -0.87 -14.15 1.27
CA ARG A 44 -0.21 -13.05 1.97
C ARG A 44 0.91 -12.41 1.16
N LEU A 45 1.71 -13.22 0.44
CA LEU A 45 2.77 -12.71 -0.42
C LEU A 45 2.21 -11.98 -1.64
N ALA A 46 1.16 -12.54 -2.26
CA ALA A 46 0.44 -11.91 -3.37
C ALA A 46 -0.18 -10.57 -2.97
N GLU A 47 -0.79 -10.46 -1.78
CA GLU A 47 -1.27 -9.20 -1.21
C GLU A 47 -0.15 -8.17 -1.05
N LYS A 48 1.01 -8.61 -0.52
CA LYS A 48 2.16 -7.72 -0.31
C LYS A 48 2.69 -7.16 -1.64
N GLU A 49 2.92 -8.02 -2.62
CA GLU A 49 3.42 -7.60 -3.93
C GLU A 49 2.37 -6.76 -4.67
N THR A 50 1.09 -7.11 -4.56
CA THR A 50 -0.01 -6.30 -5.08
C THR A 50 -0.04 -4.90 -4.49
N LYS A 51 0.06 -4.77 -3.15
CA LYS A 51 0.14 -3.46 -2.48
C LYS A 51 1.34 -2.65 -2.97
N ARG A 52 2.49 -3.30 -3.13
CA ARG A 52 3.70 -2.68 -3.65
C ARG A 52 3.49 -2.14 -5.06
N ILE A 53 2.95 -2.94 -5.97
CA ILE A 53 2.62 -2.54 -7.34
C ILE A 53 1.64 -1.37 -7.35
N ALA A 54 0.54 -1.48 -6.60
CA ALA A 54 -0.46 -0.42 -6.51
C ALA A 54 0.15 0.90 -6.03
N ASN A 55 1.03 0.86 -5.03
CA ASN A 55 1.77 2.05 -4.58
C ASN A 55 2.66 2.65 -5.68
N MET A 56 3.38 1.80 -6.43
CA MET A 56 4.21 2.27 -7.56
C MET A 56 3.37 2.91 -8.67
N VAL A 57 2.17 2.38 -8.94
CA VAL A 57 1.22 2.96 -9.90
C VAL A 57 0.69 4.32 -9.41
N ILE A 58 0.37 4.45 -8.12
CA ILE A 58 -0.03 5.74 -7.52
C ILE A 58 1.10 6.76 -7.65
N ASP A 59 2.34 6.36 -7.33
CA ASP A 59 3.51 7.24 -7.41
C ASP A 59 3.79 7.70 -8.83
N SER A 60 3.74 6.79 -9.80
CA SER A 60 3.87 7.11 -11.22
C SER A 60 2.79 8.11 -11.65
N ALA A 61 1.52 7.89 -11.27
CA ALA A 61 0.42 8.79 -11.61
C ALA A 61 0.58 10.20 -11.04
N ILE A 62 1.11 10.31 -9.81
CA ILE A 62 1.29 11.59 -9.11
C ILE A 62 2.50 12.34 -9.64
N ASN A 63 3.62 11.65 -9.86
CA ASN A 63 4.82 12.25 -10.43
C ASN A 63 4.52 12.83 -11.83
N GLU A 64 3.80 12.08 -12.66
CA GLU A 64 3.36 12.54 -13.98
C GLU A 64 2.45 13.77 -13.88
N LEU A 65 1.52 13.77 -12.92
CA LEU A 65 0.65 14.93 -12.67
C LEU A 65 1.43 16.18 -12.25
N ILE A 66 2.48 16.02 -11.42
CA ILE A 66 3.35 17.11 -10.98
C ILE A 66 4.18 17.66 -12.14
N THR A 67 4.79 16.77 -12.94
CA THR A 67 5.74 17.13 -13.98
C THR A 67 5.08 17.63 -15.27
N GLU A 68 3.99 17.02 -15.73
CA GLU A 68 3.35 17.37 -17.00
C GLU A 68 2.35 18.52 -16.88
N GLU A 69 1.58 18.54 -15.79
CA GLU A 69 0.44 19.46 -15.68
C GLU A 69 0.68 20.62 -14.71
N GLY A 70 1.84 20.64 -14.03
CA GLY A 70 2.19 21.65 -13.04
C GLY A 70 1.09 21.80 -11.99
N LEU A 71 1.10 20.97 -10.93
CA LEU A 71 0.15 21.17 -9.85
C LEU A 71 0.25 22.64 -9.36
N ASP A 72 -0.84 23.40 -9.48
CA ASP A 72 -1.00 24.77 -8.97
C ASP A 72 -1.05 24.79 -7.43
N VAL A 73 -0.11 24.09 -6.79
CA VAL A 73 0.06 24.01 -5.34
C VAL A 73 0.31 25.39 -4.75
N LYS A 74 0.94 26.27 -5.53
CA LYS A 74 1.32 27.63 -5.13
C LYS A 74 0.11 28.45 -4.64
N ASP A 75 -1.08 28.18 -5.16
CA ASP A 75 -2.30 28.93 -4.86
C ASP A 75 -3.24 28.17 -3.90
N LEU A 76 -2.77 27.09 -3.26
CA LEU A 76 -3.56 26.34 -2.27
C LEU A 76 -3.71 27.09 -0.95
N ILE A 77 -2.67 27.82 -0.54
CA ILE A 77 -2.60 28.54 0.73
C ILE A 77 -2.30 30.01 0.43
N THR A 78 -3.27 30.87 0.67
CA THR A 78 -3.10 32.32 0.62
C THR A 78 -3.02 32.86 2.03
N VAL A 79 -1.97 33.62 2.31
CA VAL A 79 -1.77 34.29 3.60
C VAL A 79 -2.14 35.75 3.40
N GLN A 80 -3.16 36.22 4.10
CA GLN A 80 -3.50 37.65 4.11
C GLN A 80 -2.72 38.35 5.22
N GLN A 81 -2.18 39.52 4.88
CA GLN A 81 -1.47 40.38 5.83
C GLN A 81 -2.24 41.67 6.06
N ASP A 82 -2.15 42.20 7.27
CA ASP A 82 -2.65 43.55 7.59
C ASP A 82 -1.72 44.65 7.03
N LYS A 83 -2.06 45.92 7.29
CA LYS A 83 -1.29 47.07 6.80
C LYS A 83 0.13 47.14 7.38
N ASP A 84 0.36 46.46 8.48
CA ASP A 84 1.64 46.43 9.21
C ASP A 84 2.47 45.19 8.82
N GLY A 85 1.96 44.35 7.89
CA GLY A 85 2.62 43.15 7.39
C GLY A 85 2.40 41.90 8.24
N HIS A 86 1.52 41.95 9.24
CA HIS A 86 1.24 40.81 10.11
C HIS A 86 0.16 39.91 9.54
N ILE A 87 0.25 38.61 9.81
CA ILE A 87 -0.71 37.62 9.31
C ILE A 87 -2.05 37.82 9.99
N SER A 88 -3.09 38.07 9.20
CA SER A 88 -4.47 38.26 9.68
C SER A 88 -5.34 37.03 9.45
N SER A 89 -5.19 36.34 8.32
CA SER A 89 -5.90 35.09 8.02
C SER A 89 -5.09 34.17 7.10
N ILE A 90 -5.44 32.88 7.14
CA ILE A 90 -4.97 31.85 6.21
C ILE A 90 -6.20 31.34 5.46
N ASP A 91 -6.21 31.54 4.15
CA ASP A 91 -7.28 31.09 3.28
C ASP A 91 -6.83 29.91 2.42
N PHE A 92 -7.73 28.94 2.27
CA PHE A 92 -7.50 27.77 1.44
C PHE A 92 -8.38 27.85 0.18
N ASN A 93 -7.76 27.78 -0.99
CA ASN A 93 -8.51 27.84 -2.25
C ASN A 93 -9.24 26.52 -2.52
N GLY A 94 -10.53 26.46 -2.17
CA GLY A 94 -11.37 25.28 -2.37
C GLY A 94 -11.50 24.85 -3.84
N ALA A 95 -11.52 25.79 -4.78
CA ALA A 95 -11.62 25.47 -6.21
C ALA A 95 -10.35 24.79 -6.73
N VAL A 96 -9.17 25.24 -6.27
CA VAL A 96 -7.89 24.57 -6.58
C VAL A 96 -7.84 23.19 -5.93
N VAL A 97 -8.27 23.05 -4.68
CA VAL A 97 -8.36 21.75 -3.99
C VAL A 97 -9.23 20.77 -4.77
N SER A 98 -10.45 21.15 -5.14
CA SER A 98 -11.35 20.27 -5.90
C SER A 98 -10.78 19.89 -7.27
N ARG A 99 -10.10 20.82 -7.95
CA ARG A 99 -9.44 20.55 -9.23
C ARG A 99 -8.32 19.53 -9.09
N ILE A 100 -7.45 19.69 -8.08
CA ILE A 100 -6.37 18.75 -7.80
C ILE A 100 -6.93 17.37 -7.46
N LEU A 101 -7.94 17.28 -6.58
CA LEU A 101 -8.59 16.01 -6.26
C LEU A 101 -9.16 15.31 -7.51
N GLY A 102 -9.86 16.05 -8.37
CA GLY A 102 -10.42 15.52 -9.61
C GLY A 102 -9.35 15.01 -10.58
N LYS A 103 -8.28 15.79 -10.78
CA LYS A 103 -7.14 15.40 -11.62
C LYS A 103 -6.42 14.16 -11.08
N THR A 104 -6.10 14.15 -9.78
CA THR A 104 -5.46 13.04 -9.10
C THR A 104 -6.30 11.76 -9.20
N THR A 105 -7.60 11.85 -8.86
CA THR A 105 -8.53 10.71 -8.95
C THR A 105 -8.56 10.14 -10.36
N THR A 106 -8.71 11.00 -11.37
CA THR A 106 -8.81 10.58 -12.77
C THR A 106 -7.50 9.95 -13.27
N ARG A 107 -6.35 10.54 -12.94
CA ARG A 107 -5.03 10.05 -13.39
C ARG A 107 -4.68 8.72 -12.73
N VAL A 108 -4.87 8.60 -11.41
CA VAL A 108 -4.68 7.33 -10.69
C VAL A 108 -5.62 6.25 -11.21
N GLN A 109 -6.90 6.58 -11.45
CA GLN A 109 -7.86 5.62 -12.00
C GLN A 109 -7.46 5.14 -13.40
N LYS A 110 -7.00 6.04 -14.27
CA LYS A 110 -6.52 5.71 -15.62
C LYS A 110 -5.30 4.77 -15.55
N LYS A 111 -4.30 5.10 -14.74
CA LYS A 111 -3.07 4.29 -14.59
C LYS A 111 -3.36 2.93 -13.94
N MET A 112 -4.24 2.87 -12.93
CA MET A 112 -4.70 1.61 -12.33
C MET A 112 -5.43 0.71 -13.33
N LYS A 113 -6.24 1.30 -14.22
CA LYS A 113 -6.92 0.58 -15.31
C LYS A 113 -5.92 0.06 -16.35
N MET A 114 -4.90 0.82 -16.70
CA MET A 114 -3.82 0.36 -17.60
C MET A 114 -3.03 -0.79 -16.97
N ALA A 115 -2.72 -0.68 -15.68
CA ALA A 115 -2.03 -1.71 -14.92
C ALA A 115 -2.85 -3.03 -14.86
N SER A 116 -4.17 -2.95 -14.65
CA SER A 116 -5.03 -4.15 -14.63
C SER A 116 -5.17 -4.81 -16.00
N GLN A 117 -5.04 -4.05 -17.08
CA GLN A 117 -5.06 -4.57 -18.45
C GLN A 117 -3.72 -5.20 -18.87
N GLY A 118 -2.71 -5.20 -17.99
CA GLY A 118 -1.38 -5.74 -18.29
C GLY A 118 -0.50 -4.80 -19.12
N ASN A 119 -0.91 -3.55 -19.34
CA ASN A 119 -0.10 -2.56 -20.06
C ASN A 119 0.91 -1.86 -19.13
N LEU A 120 1.70 -2.66 -18.41
CA LEU A 120 2.66 -2.19 -17.39
C LEU A 120 3.99 -1.72 -17.98
N HIS A 121 4.26 -2.07 -19.24
CA HIS A 121 5.48 -1.64 -19.96
C HIS A 121 5.54 -0.11 -20.12
N GLU A 122 4.37 0.54 -20.11
CA GLU A 122 4.20 1.99 -20.22
C GLU A 122 4.27 2.70 -18.85
N LEU A 123 4.41 1.96 -17.75
CA LEU A 123 4.48 2.51 -16.39
C LEU A 123 5.92 2.62 -15.84
N GLU A 124 6.94 2.30 -16.63
CA GLU A 124 8.38 2.40 -16.27
C GLU A 124 8.72 1.82 -14.88
N ILE A 125 7.99 0.79 -14.43
CA ILE A 125 8.13 0.27 -13.07
C ILE A 125 9.44 -0.55 -12.97
N PRO A 126 10.40 -0.16 -12.11
CA PRO A 126 11.68 -0.86 -11.98
C PRO A 126 11.50 -2.31 -11.52
N ASN A 127 12.31 -3.23 -12.06
CA ASN A 127 12.46 -4.62 -11.60
C ASN A 127 11.20 -5.51 -11.68
N THR A 128 10.22 -5.18 -12.52
CA THR A 128 9.13 -6.11 -12.82
C THR A 128 9.52 -6.87 -14.08
N GLU A 129 10.00 -8.11 -13.94
CA GLU A 129 10.10 -9.05 -15.07
C GLU A 129 8.68 -9.40 -15.53
N VAL A 130 8.05 -8.51 -16.30
CA VAL A 130 6.73 -8.72 -16.91
C VAL A 130 6.91 -9.71 -18.06
N ASN A 131 7.02 -10.99 -17.72
CA ASN A 131 6.88 -12.10 -18.66
C ASN A 131 5.38 -12.39 -18.86
N GLY A 132 4.66 -11.40 -19.39
CA GLY A 132 3.23 -11.49 -19.69
C GLY A 132 3.02 -11.07 -21.13
N GLY A 133 2.55 -12.00 -21.97
CA GLY A 133 2.05 -11.66 -23.29
C GLY A 133 1.00 -10.54 -23.17
N LYS A 134 0.93 -9.67 -24.18
CA LYS A 134 0.24 -8.37 -24.25
C LYS A 134 -1.23 -8.26 -23.75
N ASN A 135 -1.86 -9.30 -23.18
CA ASN A 135 -3.30 -9.34 -22.89
C ASN A 135 -3.73 -9.98 -21.56
N ASP A 136 -2.83 -10.37 -20.65
CA ASP A 136 -3.23 -11.32 -19.58
C ASP A 136 -3.50 -10.73 -18.18
N GLY A 137 -3.27 -9.42 -17.96
CA GLY A 137 -3.48 -8.77 -16.65
C GLY A 137 -2.62 -9.37 -15.51
N ILE A 138 -1.63 -10.21 -15.87
CA ILE A 138 -0.68 -10.85 -14.95
C ILE A 138 0.43 -9.84 -14.68
N ILE A 139 0.56 -9.43 -13.42
CA ILE A 139 1.56 -8.43 -13.03
C ILE A 139 2.79 -9.09 -12.43
N TYR A 140 2.63 -10.24 -11.77
CA TYR A 140 3.70 -10.86 -11.01
C TYR A 140 3.57 -12.38 -10.92
N TYR A 141 4.70 -13.07 -10.72
CA TYR A 141 4.77 -14.51 -10.53
C TYR A 141 5.43 -14.84 -9.19
N ILE A 142 4.78 -15.69 -8.40
CA ILE A 142 5.31 -16.17 -7.12
C ILE A 142 5.75 -17.63 -7.27
N PRO A 143 7.03 -17.97 -7.08
CA PRO A 143 7.46 -19.36 -6.97
C PRO A 143 6.81 -20.02 -5.74
N VAL A 144 6.22 -21.21 -5.91
CA VAL A 144 5.60 -21.97 -4.80
C VAL A 144 6.60 -22.20 -3.65
N GLY A 145 7.88 -22.36 -3.98
CA GLY A 145 8.96 -22.50 -3.02
C GLY A 145 9.05 -21.37 -1.99
N GLN A 146 8.69 -20.13 -2.35
CA GLN A 146 8.71 -18.98 -1.42
C GLN A 146 7.73 -19.17 -0.26
N ALA A 147 6.63 -19.90 -0.49
CA ALA A 147 5.64 -20.17 0.54
C ALA A 147 6.07 -21.26 1.53
N THR A 148 7.11 -22.03 1.23
CA THR A 148 7.64 -23.06 2.14
C THR A 148 8.46 -22.46 3.30
N ASN A 149 8.75 -21.15 3.26
CA ASN A 149 9.59 -20.45 4.22
C ASN A 149 10.98 -21.11 4.42
N ASN A 150 11.46 -21.84 3.42
CA ASN A 150 12.76 -22.50 3.41
C ASN A 150 13.69 -21.77 2.43
N VAL A 151 14.82 -21.29 2.93
CA VAL A 151 15.81 -20.55 2.14
C VAL A 151 16.30 -21.36 0.93
N LEU A 152 16.49 -22.67 1.09
CA LEU A 152 16.96 -23.56 0.01
C LEU A 152 15.92 -23.78 -1.08
N LEU A 153 14.63 -23.71 -0.72
CA LEU A 153 13.53 -23.97 -1.65
C LEU A 153 12.88 -22.67 -2.14
N GLY A 154 13.27 -21.51 -1.63
CA GLY A 154 12.59 -20.23 -1.87
C GLY A 154 12.38 -19.91 -3.35
N ASN A 155 13.37 -20.19 -4.20
CA ASN A 155 13.28 -19.91 -5.64
C ASN A 155 12.92 -21.13 -6.51
N LEU A 156 12.58 -22.26 -5.89
CA LEU A 156 12.27 -23.50 -6.58
C LEU A 156 10.76 -23.73 -6.75
N GLY A 157 10.42 -24.56 -7.73
CA GLY A 157 9.06 -24.99 -8.00
C GLY A 157 8.32 -24.16 -9.05
N PRO A 158 7.06 -24.55 -9.36
CA PRO A 158 6.23 -23.85 -10.33
C PRO A 158 5.97 -22.40 -9.94
N ARG A 159 5.82 -21.53 -10.94
CA ARG A 159 5.47 -20.12 -10.74
C ARG A 159 3.96 -19.94 -10.80
N VAL A 160 3.37 -19.46 -9.72
CA VAL A 160 1.94 -19.13 -9.63
C VAL A 160 1.73 -17.71 -10.17
N PRO A 161 0.89 -17.52 -11.20
CA PRO A 161 0.57 -16.19 -11.70
C PRO A 161 -0.33 -15.46 -10.71
N VAL A 162 0.01 -14.20 -10.42
CA VAL A 162 -0.81 -13.27 -9.64
C VAL A 162 -1.36 -12.22 -10.58
N ARG A 163 -2.68 -12.18 -10.68
CA ARG A 163 -3.43 -11.19 -11.44
C ARG A 163 -3.95 -10.11 -10.50
N PHE A 164 -3.97 -8.89 -11.01
CA PHE A 164 -4.43 -7.72 -10.28
C PHE A 164 -5.53 -7.05 -11.06
N TYR A 165 -6.64 -6.76 -10.37
CA TYR A 165 -7.72 -5.96 -10.94
C TYR A 165 -8.03 -4.81 -10.00
N ALA A 166 -8.03 -3.58 -10.51
CA ALA A 166 -8.58 -2.46 -9.76
C ALA A 166 -10.10 -2.64 -9.68
N VAL A 167 -10.65 -2.74 -8.47
CA VAL A 167 -12.08 -2.98 -8.24
C VAL A 167 -12.65 -1.77 -7.50
N GLY A 168 -13.29 -0.90 -8.26
CA GLY A 168 -13.96 0.28 -7.74
C GLY A 168 -13.35 1.60 -8.21
N ASN A 169 -13.98 2.69 -7.76
CA ASN A 169 -13.50 4.03 -8.04
C ASN A 169 -12.37 4.38 -7.07
N VAL A 170 -11.34 5.04 -7.58
CA VAL A 170 -10.30 5.65 -6.73
C VAL A 170 -10.96 6.73 -5.90
N MET A 171 -10.80 6.67 -4.58
CA MET A 171 -11.26 7.72 -3.69
C MET A 171 -10.07 8.59 -3.32
N SER A 172 -10.24 9.91 -3.39
CA SER A 172 -9.26 10.85 -2.90
C SER A 172 -9.92 11.91 -2.03
N ASN A 173 -9.26 12.28 -0.95
CA ASN A 173 -9.67 13.36 -0.06
C ASN A 173 -8.45 14.21 0.31
N VAL A 174 -8.70 15.45 0.74
CA VAL A 174 -7.65 16.31 1.29
C VAL A 174 -7.73 16.28 2.82
N ARG A 175 -6.59 16.01 3.45
CA ARG A 175 -6.38 16.16 4.89
C ARG A 175 -5.55 17.41 5.14
N LYS A 176 -5.98 18.21 6.10
CA LYS A 176 -5.28 19.43 6.52
C LYS A 176 -4.85 19.24 7.96
N THR A 177 -3.56 19.45 8.23
CA THR A 177 -3.00 19.39 9.58
C THR A 177 -2.35 20.74 9.87
N ILE A 178 -2.62 21.28 11.06
CA ILE A 178 -2.01 22.53 11.53
C ILE A 178 -1.40 22.23 12.89
N GLU A 179 -0.07 22.25 12.96
CA GLU A 179 0.67 21.93 14.19
C GLU A 179 1.44 23.16 14.69
N PRO A 180 1.45 23.45 16.00
CA PRO A 180 2.32 24.48 16.55
C PRO A 180 3.81 24.16 16.28
N PHE A 181 4.56 25.13 15.77
CA PHE A 181 5.99 24.97 15.45
C PHE A 181 6.82 26.14 16.00
N GLY A 182 7.61 25.91 17.05
CA GLY A 182 8.41 26.95 17.69
C GLY A 182 7.57 28.02 18.41
N ILE A 183 8.12 29.24 18.55
CA ILE A 183 7.44 30.35 19.21
C ILE A 183 6.50 31.04 18.23
N ASN A 184 5.19 30.92 18.47
CA ASN A 184 4.11 31.51 17.69
C ASN A 184 4.13 31.24 16.17
N ASN A 185 4.68 30.11 15.72
CA ASN A 185 4.48 29.65 14.34
C ASN A 185 3.59 28.42 14.30
N ALA A 186 3.00 28.17 13.14
CA ALA A 186 2.25 26.96 12.85
C ALA A 186 2.77 26.33 11.55
N LEU A 187 3.02 25.03 11.57
CA LEU A 187 3.25 24.22 10.39
C LEU A 187 1.88 23.81 9.83
N VAL A 188 1.58 24.26 8.61
CA VAL A 188 0.39 23.87 7.86
C VAL A 188 0.78 22.83 6.83
N GLU A 189 0.20 21.64 6.94
CA GLU A 189 0.37 20.52 6.01
C GLU A 189 -0.94 20.21 5.31
N ILE A 190 -0.87 20.01 3.99
CA ILE A 190 -1.98 19.58 3.16
C ILE A 190 -1.56 18.29 2.47
N ASP A 191 -2.21 17.20 2.84
CA ASP A 191 -2.04 15.89 2.23
C ASP A 191 -3.23 15.55 1.35
N ILE A 192 -2.98 14.88 0.22
CA ILE A 192 -4.01 14.10 -0.45
C ILE A 192 -3.92 12.68 0.08
N HIS A 193 -5.01 12.19 0.64
CA HIS A 193 -5.16 10.80 1.01
C HIS A 193 -5.91 10.07 -0.12
N ILE A 194 -5.29 9.02 -0.63
CA ILE A 194 -5.79 8.24 -1.75
C ILE A 194 -6.07 6.83 -1.25
N GLU A 195 -7.26 6.34 -1.53
CA GLU A 195 -7.69 4.99 -1.22
C GLU A 195 -8.14 4.27 -2.50
N VAL A 196 -7.54 3.11 -2.76
CA VAL A 196 -7.82 2.27 -3.92
C VAL A 196 -8.08 0.84 -3.45
N THR A 197 -9.24 0.30 -3.81
CA THR A 197 -9.53 -1.12 -3.60
C THR A 197 -9.10 -1.92 -4.82
N VAL A 198 -8.28 -2.94 -4.59
CA VAL A 198 -7.71 -3.80 -5.62
C VAL A 198 -8.00 -5.26 -5.29
N GLN A 199 -8.24 -6.08 -6.29
CA GLN A 199 -8.52 -7.50 -6.12
C GLN A 199 -7.33 -8.31 -6.61
N VAL A 200 -6.77 -9.08 -5.68
CA VAL A 200 -5.71 -10.06 -5.95
C VAL A 200 -6.39 -11.34 -6.41
N VAL A 201 -6.05 -11.80 -7.61
CA VAL A 201 -6.62 -13.01 -8.22
C VAL A 201 -5.51 -14.02 -8.46
N MET A 202 -5.62 -15.18 -7.81
CA MET A 202 -4.78 -16.35 -8.03
C MET A 202 -5.65 -17.52 -8.54
N PRO A 203 -5.07 -18.56 -9.15
CA PRO A 203 -5.83 -19.70 -9.69
C PRO A 203 -6.75 -20.40 -8.68
N PHE A 204 -6.44 -20.33 -7.40
CA PHE A 204 -7.13 -21.05 -6.32
C PHE A 204 -7.91 -20.14 -5.37
N ALA A 205 -7.66 -18.83 -5.36
CA ALA A 205 -8.28 -17.91 -4.42
C ALA A 205 -8.26 -16.47 -4.94
N THR A 206 -9.22 -15.67 -4.48
CA THR A 206 -9.33 -14.26 -4.82
C THR A 206 -9.66 -13.45 -3.57
N LYS A 207 -8.99 -12.31 -3.38
CA LYS A 207 -9.20 -11.47 -2.19
C LYS A 207 -9.12 -9.97 -2.52
N PRO A 208 -10.10 -9.16 -2.09
CA PRO A 208 -10.01 -7.71 -2.15
C PRO A 208 -9.02 -7.20 -1.11
N THR A 209 -8.24 -6.19 -1.48
CA THR A 209 -7.21 -5.56 -0.68
C THR A 209 -7.28 -4.06 -0.90
N THR A 210 -7.35 -3.29 0.19
CA THR A 210 -7.33 -1.83 0.10
C THR A 210 -5.89 -1.33 0.21
N VAL A 211 -5.54 -0.39 -0.66
CA VAL A 211 -4.27 0.33 -0.67
C VAL A 211 -4.57 1.78 -0.36
N SER A 212 -3.94 2.30 0.69
CA SER A 212 -4.11 3.68 1.13
C SER A 212 -2.75 4.36 1.19
N LYS A 213 -2.67 5.59 0.67
CA LYS A 213 -1.45 6.37 0.62
C LYS A 213 -1.74 7.85 0.87
N ASN A 214 -0.93 8.48 1.75
CA ASN A 214 -0.92 9.92 1.95
C ASN A 214 0.20 10.53 1.09
N ILE A 215 -0.12 11.62 0.42
CA ILE A 215 0.81 12.34 -0.45
C ILE A 215 0.83 13.80 0.01
N PRO A 216 1.97 14.29 0.53
CA PRO A 216 2.09 15.69 0.90
C PRO A 216 2.08 16.54 -0.37
N VAL A 217 1.18 17.53 -0.41
CA VAL A 217 1.02 18.43 -1.54
C VAL A 217 1.54 19.81 -1.21
N ALA A 218 1.22 20.34 -0.02
CA ALA A 218 1.73 21.61 0.43
C ALA A 218 2.17 21.53 1.89
N MET A 219 3.33 22.10 2.19
CA MET A 219 3.82 22.29 3.56
C MET A 219 4.32 23.72 3.68
N ARG A 220 3.79 24.47 4.65
CA ARG A 220 4.20 25.86 4.88
C ARG A 220 4.25 26.18 6.36
N ILE A 221 5.34 26.81 6.78
CA ILE A 221 5.43 27.42 8.10
C ILE A 221 4.81 28.81 8.01
N ILE A 222 3.83 29.06 8.87
CA ILE A 222 3.15 30.34 9.02
C ILE A 222 3.65 30.98 10.30
N GLN A 223 4.33 32.12 10.17
CA GLN A 223 4.96 32.82 11.28
C GLN A 223 3.99 33.85 11.88
N GLY A 224 3.64 33.69 13.15
CA GLY A 224 2.90 34.68 13.92
C GLY A 224 3.84 35.65 14.63
N GLN A 225 3.29 36.74 15.15
CA GLN A 225 4.06 37.72 15.92
C GLN A 225 4.56 37.13 17.24
N VAL A 226 5.87 37.16 17.50
CA VAL A 226 6.39 36.73 18.79
C VAL A 226 5.85 37.68 19.88
N PRO A 227 5.14 37.19 20.91
CA PRO A 227 4.63 38.06 21.96
C PRO A 227 5.78 38.62 22.80
N ASN A 228 5.65 39.88 23.23
CA ASN A 228 6.64 40.55 24.10
C ASN A 228 6.84 39.83 25.44
N PHE A 229 5.89 38.97 25.84
CA PHE A 229 5.95 38.17 27.05
C PHE A 229 5.54 36.72 26.74
N TYR A 230 6.37 35.77 27.13
CA TYR A 230 6.09 34.33 27.02
C TYR A 230 6.17 33.70 28.42
N ASN A 231 5.01 33.41 29.02
CA ASN A 231 4.95 32.72 30.31
C ASN A 231 4.59 31.25 30.10
N ASN A 232 5.60 30.38 30.15
CA ASN A 232 5.45 28.94 29.93
C ASN A 232 4.96 28.21 31.19
N GLY A 233 3.81 28.60 31.76
CA GLY A 233 3.02 27.82 32.73
C GLY A 233 3.70 27.31 34.03
N SER A 234 5.00 27.49 34.21
CA SER A 234 5.80 27.01 35.33
C SER A 234 6.19 28.20 36.21
N ASN A 235 5.24 28.65 37.01
CA ASN A 235 5.42 29.40 38.27
C ASN A 235 6.53 30.48 38.33
N SER A 236 6.79 31.16 37.22
CA SER A 236 7.73 32.27 37.14
C SER A 236 6.89 33.54 37.06
N GLY A 237 6.85 34.30 38.16
CA GLY A 237 6.05 35.52 38.26
C GLY A 237 6.38 36.54 37.16
N PRO A 238 5.47 37.50 36.87
CA PRO A 238 5.68 38.49 35.84
C PRO A 238 6.94 39.32 36.13
N SER A 239 7.89 39.32 35.19
CA SER A 239 9.01 40.26 35.18
C SER A 239 8.50 41.63 34.76
N PHE A 240 8.13 42.46 35.72
CA PHE A 240 7.88 43.88 35.48
C PHE A 240 9.22 44.61 35.38
N GLU A 241 9.52 45.18 34.22
CA GLU A 241 10.56 46.20 34.09
C GLU A 241 9.99 47.53 34.54
N ILE A 242 10.48 48.03 35.68
CA ILE A 242 10.19 49.38 36.15
C ILE A 242 11.11 50.33 35.35
N PRO A 243 10.57 51.36 34.67
CA PRO A 243 11.41 52.34 34.01
C PRO A 243 12.21 53.11 35.07
N VAL A 244 13.53 53.16 34.90
CA VAL A 244 14.38 54.11 35.62
C VAL A 244 14.08 55.51 35.10
N GLN A 245 13.69 56.40 36.03
CA GLN A 245 13.44 57.82 35.78
C GLN A 245 14.68 58.54 35.22
#